data_AF-A0A080Z6V6-F1
#
_entry.id   AF-A0A080Z6V6-F1
#
_cell.length_a   1.000
_cell.length_b   1.000
_cell.length_c   1.000
_cell.angle_alpha   90.00
_cell.angle_beta   90.00
_cell.angle_gamma   90.00
#
_symmetry.space_group_name_H-M   'P 1'
#
loop_
_entity.id
_entity.type
_entity.pdbx_description
1 polymer ?
#
loop_
_entity_poly.entity_id
_entity_poly.type
_entity_poly.pdbx_seq_one_letter_code
_entity_poly.pdbx_strand_id
1 'polypeptide(L)'
;MLLCQPQQFHLDTFRMVLSLQATINAQDSDGNTALHHAVMNNIPMAVRMLLDVRAETTIVNKEGLTALGIARVRLRPDSTVRHLLTEDEQLQNLARITSIPKQTLEDNVYKLAFFVPWLVFPLACYVIMTVNGALYIILSLSILLAAAMLLLKLVQRGSYGDKRKAASLMFGVNVASIVYLVGSFPRFCGYCSTTFCAITAVSCTMIGVTLFKTATSDPGEVFTSYDEKLHNIRYLVESKLPSATKLCLTCLHKRPLRGKHCAETNSCIAKFDHYCPFVVNAIGARNHAAFLGFLFSAVLSISLELIACWRFARAQPKLVADFTVHWQYWKWNTSLWAFLSGENVAAVGTPGLFDWIWSVAHFQPFLFCVMLLDVVQIAWIAYMLFFHVYLMCAALTTNEVVKNENLDRAYSRGVVNNIVDFLGLPGQRPVDWRRIYNLEEFKNQITLSSGPMRKDL
;
A
#
# COMPACT_ATOMS: atom_id res chain seq x y z
N MET A 1 28.17 12.64 -13.47
CA MET A 1 28.51 14.04 -13.11
C MET A 1 27.78 15.03 -14.00
N LEU A 2 27.95 14.98 -15.33
CA LEU A 2 27.23 15.86 -16.27
C LEU A 2 25.69 15.81 -16.11
N LEU A 3 25.13 14.62 -15.87
CA LEU A 3 23.69 14.44 -15.64
C LEU A 3 23.16 15.04 -14.32
N CYS A 4 24.03 15.53 -13.42
CA CYS A 4 23.65 16.14 -12.15
C CYS A 4 23.52 17.67 -12.25
N GLN A 5 23.38 18.22 -13.45
CA GLN A 5 23.10 19.64 -13.66
C GLN A 5 21.57 19.90 -13.80
N PRO A 6 21.02 20.99 -13.25
CA PRO A 6 19.57 21.25 -13.26
C PRO A 6 18.95 21.24 -14.66
N GLN A 7 19.69 21.74 -15.66
CA GLN A 7 19.25 21.83 -17.05
C GLN A 7 19.38 20.50 -17.82
N GLN A 8 20.11 19.53 -17.30
CA GLN A 8 20.42 18.25 -17.96
C GLN A 8 19.90 17.03 -17.19
N PHE A 9 19.30 17.23 -16.01
CA PHE A 9 18.78 16.15 -15.19
C PHE A 9 17.48 15.60 -15.80
N HIS A 10 17.65 14.58 -16.64
CA HIS A 10 16.56 13.75 -17.12
C HIS A 10 16.50 12.46 -16.30
N LEU A 11 15.41 12.28 -15.55
CA LEU A 11 15.21 11.16 -14.64
C LEU A 11 15.44 9.79 -15.32
N ASP A 12 14.92 9.61 -16.52
CA ASP A 12 15.02 8.34 -17.24
C ASP A 12 16.44 8.08 -17.76
N THR A 13 17.15 9.11 -18.23
CA THR A 13 18.56 9.02 -18.60
C THR A 13 19.43 8.69 -17.39
N PHE A 14 19.15 9.32 -16.24
CA PHE A 14 19.87 9.05 -15.00
C PHE A 14 19.67 7.60 -14.53
N ARG A 15 18.42 7.11 -14.54
CA ARG A 15 18.10 5.70 -14.23
C ARG A 15 18.78 4.73 -15.18
N MET A 16 18.79 5.04 -16.47
CA MET A 16 19.46 4.22 -17.48
C MET A 16 20.97 4.13 -17.22
N VAL A 17 21.63 5.24 -16.91
CA VAL A 17 23.08 5.21 -16.61
C VAL A 17 23.37 4.42 -15.34
N LEU A 18 22.52 4.53 -14.31
CA LEU A 18 22.65 3.71 -13.11
C LEU A 18 22.41 2.21 -13.39
N SER A 19 21.46 1.86 -14.25
CA SER A 19 21.20 0.45 -14.60
C SER A 19 22.31 -0.19 -15.42
N LEU A 20 23.14 0.61 -16.10
CA LEU A 20 24.34 0.20 -16.82
C LEU A 20 25.58 0.04 -15.93
N GLN A 21 25.43 0.01 -14.59
CA GLN A 21 26.52 -0.16 -13.63
C GLN A 21 27.65 0.89 -13.76
N ALA A 22 27.28 2.13 -14.06
CA ALA A 22 28.24 3.23 -14.12
C ALA A 22 29.02 3.38 -12.79
N THR A 23 30.28 3.82 -12.86
CA THR A 23 31.12 4.06 -11.69
C THR A 23 30.60 5.23 -10.86
N ILE A 24 30.01 4.94 -9.69
CA ILE A 24 29.28 5.92 -8.86
C ILE A 24 30.23 6.85 -8.08
N ASN A 25 31.32 6.29 -7.54
CA ASN A 25 32.21 6.96 -6.59
C ASN A 25 33.43 7.63 -7.24
N ALA A 26 33.47 7.70 -8.58
CA ALA A 26 34.54 8.42 -9.27
C ALA A 26 34.56 9.90 -8.84
N GLN A 27 35.75 10.47 -8.68
CA GLN A 27 35.96 11.89 -8.38
C GLN A 27 36.41 12.63 -9.64
N ASP A 28 35.92 13.85 -9.82
CA ASP A 28 36.41 14.74 -10.87
C ASP A 28 37.73 15.43 -10.50
N SER A 29 38.17 16.37 -11.33
CA SER A 29 39.37 17.18 -11.09
C SER A 29 39.32 17.96 -9.78
N ASP A 30 38.14 18.22 -9.20
CA ASP A 30 37.96 18.96 -7.96
C ASP A 30 37.75 18.03 -6.75
N GLY A 31 37.85 16.72 -6.95
CA GLY A 31 37.55 15.73 -5.92
C GLY A 31 36.06 15.50 -5.68
N ASN A 32 35.17 16.11 -6.49
CA ASN A 32 33.73 15.96 -6.32
C ASN A 32 33.24 14.67 -6.98
N THR A 33 32.46 13.89 -6.23
CA THR A 33 31.74 12.73 -6.78
C THR A 33 30.41 13.15 -7.40
N ALA A 34 29.72 12.24 -8.08
CA ALA A 34 28.36 12.48 -8.58
C ALA A 34 27.40 12.94 -7.46
N LEU A 35 27.60 12.47 -6.23
CA LEU A 35 26.79 12.87 -5.08
C LEU A 35 27.05 14.33 -4.67
N HIS A 36 28.30 14.80 -4.69
CA HIS A 36 28.63 16.19 -4.44
C HIS A 36 27.93 17.12 -5.44
N HIS A 37 27.98 16.78 -6.74
CA HIS A 37 27.28 17.53 -7.79
C HIS A 37 25.76 17.55 -7.60
N ALA A 38 25.16 16.41 -7.24
CA ALA A 38 23.72 16.35 -6.98
C ALA A 38 23.29 17.24 -5.80
N VAL A 39 24.14 17.38 -4.78
CA VAL A 39 23.92 18.27 -3.63
C VAL A 39 24.12 19.74 -3.99
N MET A 40 25.24 20.07 -4.67
CA MET A 40 25.54 21.44 -5.08
C MET A 40 24.42 22.04 -5.92
N ASN A 41 23.79 21.23 -6.76
CA ASN A 41 22.69 21.61 -7.64
C ASN A 41 21.31 21.44 -6.99
N ASN A 42 21.24 21.01 -5.73
CA ASN A 42 20.00 20.78 -4.98
C ASN A 42 18.98 19.91 -5.75
N ILE A 43 19.39 18.72 -6.19
CA ILE A 43 18.53 17.78 -6.93
C ILE A 43 18.19 16.57 -6.02
N PRO A 44 17.09 16.61 -5.24
CA PRO A 44 16.74 15.55 -4.30
C PRO A 44 16.61 14.16 -4.93
N MET A 45 16.08 14.08 -6.14
CA MET A 45 15.91 12.81 -6.84
C MET A 45 17.24 12.18 -7.26
N ALA A 46 18.22 12.98 -7.70
CA ALA A 46 19.56 12.48 -8.01
C ALA A 46 20.25 11.97 -6.74
N VAL A 47 20.19 12.74 -5.65
CA VAL A 47 20.72 12.33 -4.33
C VAL A 47 20.09 11.02 -3.87
N ARG A 48 18.75 10.93 -3.91
CA ARG A 48 18.03 9.72 -3.52
C ARG A 48 18.43 8.51 -4.35
N MET A 49 18.45 8.63 -5.68
CA MET A 49 18.84 7.52 -6.55
C MET A 49 20.30 7.09 -6.35
N LEU A 50 21.21 8.04 -6.09
CA LEU A 50 22.61 7.74 -5.79
C LEU A 50 22.74 7.00 -4.45
N LEU A 51 21.97 7.40 -3.42
CA LEU A 51 21.91 6.68 -2.15
C LEU A 51 21.28 5.28 -2.33
N ASP A 52 20.24 5.15 -3.17
CA ASP A 52 19.61 3.86 -3.49
C ASP A 52 20.59 2.86 -4.15
N VAL A 53 21.55 3.35 -4.94
CA VAL A 53 22.66 2.53 -5.49
C VAL A 53 23.90 2.49 -4.58
N ARG A 54 23.78 2.95 -3.33
CA ARG A 54 24.80 2.92 -2.28
C ARG A 54 26.08 3.70 -2.61
N ALA A 55 25.91 4.90 -3.18
CA ALA A 55 26.99 5.86 -3.31
C ALA A 55 27.67 6.14 -1.96
N GLU A 56 29.01 6.23 -1.95
CA GLU A 56 29.76 6.57 -0.75
C GLU A 56 29.55 8.04 -0.37
N THR A 57 29.07 8.29 0.85
CA THR A 57 28.78 9.63 1.38
C THR A 57 29.93 10.24 2.17
N THR A 58 30.96 9.44 2.48
CA THR A 58 32.13 9.82 3.30
C THR A 58 33.30 10.36 2.48
N ILE A 59 33.26 10.25 1.15
CA ILE A 59 34.29 10.78 0.27
C ILE A 59 34.33 12.31 0.42
N VAL A 60 35.53 12.86 0.54
CA VAL A 60 35.77 14.30 0.64
C VAL A 60 36.30 14.85 -0.69
N ASN A 61 35.88 16.07 -1.03
CA ASN A 61 36.44 16.82 -2.15
C ASN A 61 37.78 17.49 -1.77
N LYS A 62 38.38 18.22 -2.72
CA LYS A 62 39.63 18.98 -2.46
C LYS A 62 39.48 20.09 -1.41
N GLU A 63 38.27 20.54 -1.13
CA GLU A 63 37.97 21.49 -0.04
C GLU A 63 37.86 20.79 1.33
N GLY A 64 38.03 19.47 1.39
CA GLY A 64 37.88 18.68 2.62
C GLY A 64 36.43 18.46 3.04
N LEU A 65 35.45 18.77 2.17
CA LEU A 65 34.02 18.65 2.45
C LEU A 65 33.47 17.35 1.89
N THR A 66 32.66 16.65 2.69
CA THR A 66 31.78 15.58 2.20
C THR A 66 30.53 16.16 1.56
N ALA A 67 29.75 15.32 0.87
CA ALA A 67 28.46 15.72 0.29
C ALA A 67 27.51 16.34 1.35
N LEU A 68 27.47 15.80 2.57
CA LEU A 68 26.70 16.40 3.69
C LEU A 68 27.32 17.71 4.18
N GLY A 69 28.64 17.82 4.20
CA GLY A 69 29.35 19.07 4.50
C GLY A 69 28.91 20.21 3.58
N ILE A 70 28.89 19.95 2.26
CA ILE A 70 28.38 20.91 1.28
C ILE A 70 26.91 21.26 1.54
N ALA A 71 26.06 20.26 1.81
CA ALA A 71 24.65 20.48 2.10
C ALA A 71 24.44 21.39 3.33
N ARG A 72 25.26 21.24 4.38
CA ARG A 72 25.18 22.06 5.59
C ARG A 72 25.56 23.51 5.36
N VAL A 73 26.54 23.75 4.48
CA VAL A 73 27.05 25.09 4.14
C VAL A 73 26.14 25.81 3.16
N ARG A 74 25.66 25.11 2.11
CA ARG A 74 24.94 25.75 0.99
C ARG A 74 23.43 25.66 1.06
N LEU A 75 22.86 24.68 1.77
CA LEU A 75 21.41 24.43 1.78
C LEU A 75 20.78 24.79 3.12
N ARG A 76 19.53 25.28 3.05
CA ARG A 76 18.70 25.55 4.23
C ARG A 76 18.47 24.27 5.05
N PRO A 77 18.28 24.38 6.38
CA PRO A 77 17.97 23.24 7.25
C PRO A 77 16.82 22.36 6.75
N ASP A 78 15.78 22.98 6.17
CA ASP A 78 14.57 22.30 5.70
C ASP A 78 14.70 21.70 4.29
N SER A 79 15.87 21.79 3.64
CA SER A 79 16.07 21.19 2.32
C SER A 79 15.96 19.66 2.40
N THR A 80 15.16 19.08 1.48
CA THR A 80 15.04 17.62 1.34
C THR A 80 16.39 16.95 1.13
N VAL A 81 17.30 17.56 0.36
CA VAL A 81 18.66 17.02 0.15
C VAL A 81 19.43 16.92 1.46
N ARG A 82 19.37 17.97 2.29
CA ARG A 82 20.04 18.00 3.59
C ARG A 82 19.42 16.98 4.54
N HIS A 83 18.09 16.83 4.54
CA HIS A 83 17.39 15.84 5.33
C HIS A 83 17.84 14.41 4.97
N LEU A 84 17.84 14.06 3.68
CA LEU A 84 18.26 12.73 3.20
C LEU A 84 19.68 12.36 3.65
N LEU A 85 20.62 13.30 3.53
CA LEU A 85 22.01 13.07 3.94
C LEU A 85 22.20 13.05 5.47
N THR A 86 21.36 13.78 6.20
CA THR A 86 21.36 13.73 7.67
C THR A 86 20.82 12.38 8.17
N GLU A 87 19.79 11.83 7.52
CA GLU A 87 19.31 10.47 7.79
C GLU A 87 20.40 9.42 7.52
N ASP A 88 21.22 9.61 6.48
CA ASP A 88 22.37 8.72 6.18
C ASP A 88 23.43 8.73 7.29
N GLU A 89 23.83 9.92 7.72
CA GLU A 89 24.81 10.07 8.81
C GLU A 89 24.26 9.47 10.12
N GLN A 90 22.98 9.65 10.42
CA GLN A 90 22.33 9.02 11.58
C GLN A 90 22.37 7.49 11.49
N LEU A 91 22.13 6.91 10.31
CA LEU A 91 22.22 5.47 10.11
C LEU A 91 23.66 4.96 10.26
N GLN A 92 24.65 5.70 9.75
CA GLN A 92 26.07 5.38 9.93
C GLN A 92 26.48 5.39 11.41
N ASN A 93 26.02 6.38 12.16
CA ASN A 93 26.26 6.46 13.60
C ASN A 93 25.59 5.30 14.34
N LEU A 94 24.36 4.94 13.96
CA LEU A 94 23.67 3.79 14.52
C LEU A 94 24.40 2.47 14.23
N ALA A 95 24.91 2.30 13.01
CA ALA A 95 25.72 1.15 12.62
C ALA A 95 26.98 1.05 13.49
N ARG A 96 27.66 2.17 13.74
CA ARG A 96 28.84 2.22 14.62
C ARG A 96 28.51 1.86 16.07
N ILE A 97 27.42 2.40 16.63
CA ILE A 97 27.01 2.14 18.02
C ILE A 97 26.59 0.68 18.22
N THR A 98 25.81 0.14 17.27
CA THR A 98 25.27 -1.21 17.37
C THR A 98 26.25 -2.30 16.92
N SER A 99 27.37 -1.93 16.30
CA SER A 99 28.29 -2.85 15.61
C SER A 99 27.60 -3.68 14.50
N ILE A 100 26.42 -3.27 14.05
CA ILE A 100 25.70 -3.91 12.95
C ILE A 100 26.12 -3.21 11.64
N PRO A 101 26.40 -3.95 10.56
CA PRO A 101 26.71 -3.34 9.27
C PRO A 101 25.59 -2.38 8.83
N LYS A 102 25.97 -1.18 8.35
CA LYS A 102 25.03 -0.17 7.84
C LYS A 102 24.05 -0.77 6.83
N GLN A 103 24.56 -1.59 5.93
CA GLN A 103 23.76 -2.29 4.92
C GLN A 103 22.65 -3.16 5.53
N THR A 104 22.97 -3.93 6.57
CA THR A 104 21.99 -4.78 7.25
C THR A 104 20.90 -3.96 7.92
N LEU A 105 21.26 -2.80 8.50
CA LEU A 105 20.29 -1.88 9.09
C LEU A 105 19.39 -1.28 8.00
N GLU A 106 19.97 -0.77 6.92
CA GLU A 106 19.26 -0.19 5.78
C GLU A 106 18.24 -1.17 5.17
N ASP A 107 18.64 -2.43 4.98
CA ASP A 107 17.84 -3.45 4.32
C ASP A 107 16.70 -4.01 5.21
N ASN A 108 16.78 -3.87 6.54
CA ASN A 108 15.87 -4.58 7.46
C ASN A 108 15.17 -3.72 8.51
N VAL A 109 15.73 -2.59 8.94
CA VAL A 109 15.19 -1.83 10.08
C VAL A 109 13.79 -1.30 9.79
N TYR A 110 13.54 -0.80 8.58
CA TYR A 110 12.20 -0.34 8.17
C TYR A 110 11.16 -1.46 8.14
N LYS A 111 11.57 -2.73 7.97
CA LYS A 111 10.65 -3.88 8.00
C LYS A 111 10.09 -4.10 9.40
N LEU A 112 10.77 -3.64 10.45
CA LEU A 112 10.24 -3.69 11.83
C LEU A 112 8.97 -2.85 11.99
N ALA A 113 8.73 -1.87 11.11
CA ALA A 113 7.46 -1.13 11.07
C ALA A 113 6.24 -2.06 10.87
N PHE A 114 6.44 -3.25 10.29
CA PHE A 114 5.42 -4.30 10.20
C PHE A 114 4.85 -4.70 11.56
N PHE A 115 5.68 -4.74 12.61
CA PHE A 115 5.27 -5.19 13.95
C PHE A 115 4.65 -4.09 14.81
N VAL A 116 4.76 -2.82 14.41
CA VAL A 116 4.25 -1.68 15.20
C VAL A 116 2.73 -1.78 15.44
N PRO A 117 1.87 -2.07 14.43
CA PRO A 117 0.43 -2.23 14.65
C PRO A 117 0.07 -3.37 15.60
N TRP A 118 0.91 -4.41 15.69
CA TRP A 118 0.70 -5.56 16.57
C TRP A 118 0.88 -5.22 18.04
N LEU A 119 1.66 -4.18 18.35
CA LEU A 119 1.88 -3.70 19.72
C LEU A 119 0.94 -2.55 20.07
N VAL A 120 0.81 -1.58 19.16
CA VAL A 120 0.07 -0.34 19.43
C VAL A 120 -1.43 -0.58 19.53
N PHE A 121 -2.00 -1.42 18.65
CA PHE A 121 -3.44 -1.64 18.65
C PHE A 121 -3.94 -2.38 19.92
N PRO A 122 -3.35 -3.51 20.36
CA PRO A 122 -3.77 -4.15 21.61
C PRO A 122 -3.60 -3.25 22.82
N LEU A 123 -2.53 -2.44 22.86
CA LEU A 123 -2.30 -1.51 23.95
C LEU A 123 -3.35 -0.39 23.96
N ALA A 124 -3.77 0.10 22.79
CA ALA A 124 -4.87 1.06 22.68
C ALA A 124 -6.18 0.46 23.18
N CYS A 125 -6.52 -0.77 22.76
CA CYS A 125 -7.69 -1.49 23.27
C CYS A 125 -7.62 -1.71 24.78
N TYR A 126 -6.46 -2.10 25.31
CA TYR A 126 -6.25 -2.28 26.75
C TYR A 126 -6.49 -0.99 27.53
N VAL A 127 -5.97 0.15 27.05
CA VAL A 127 -6.23 1.47 27.65
C VAL A 127 -7.73 1.78 27.67
N ILE A 128 -8.43 1.59 26.55
CA ILE A 128 -9.87 1.83 26.46
C ILE A 128 -10.66 0.94 27.42
N MET A 129 -10.20 -0.30 27.65
CA MET A 129 -10.88 -1.26 28.52
C MET A 129 -10.59 -1.07 30.02
N THR A 130 -9.48 -0.43 30.39
CA THR A 130 -9.01 -0.37 31.79
C THR A 130 -9.06 1.03 32.41
N VAL A 131 -8.99 2.08 31.60
CA VAL A 131 -8.95 3.46 32.07
C VAL A 131 -10.38 4.01 32.14
N ASN A 132 -10.78 4.48 33.32
CA ASN A 132 -12.08 5.12 33.53
C ASN A 132 -11.98 6.64 33.29
N GLY A 133 -12.96 7.17 32.56
CA GLY A 133 -13.09 8.61 32.29
C GLY A 133 -12.53 9.03 30.92
N ALA A 134 -13.37 9.70 30.13
CA ALA A 134 -13.08 10.04 28.73
C ALA A 134 -11.79 10.86 28.57
N LEU A 135 -11.53 11.84 29.45
CA LEU A 135 -10.31 12.66 29.40
C LEU A 135 -9.04 11.84 29.64
N TYR A 136 -9.06 10.89 30.58
CA TYR A 136 -7.92 10.02 30.86
C TYR A 136 -7.66 9.02 29.73
N ILE A 137 -8.73 8.52 29.10
CA ILE A 137 -8.63 7.69 27.88
C ILE A 137 -7.98 8.51 26.76
N ILE A 138 -8.47 9.73 26.48
CA ILE A 138 -7.93 10.60 25.43
C ILE A 138 -6.45 10.92 25.69
N LEU A 139 -6.09 11.26 26.93
CA LEU A 139 -4.70 11.53 27.30
C LEU A 139 -3.81 10.31 27.08
N SER A 140 -4.25 9.14 27.54
CA SER A 140 -3.49 7.88 27.42
C SER A 140 -3.31 7.45 25.96
N LEU A 141 -4.36 7.58 25.14
CA LEU A 141 -4.28 7.33 23.69
C LEU A 141 -3.38 8.34 22.98
N SER A 142 -3.36 9.60 23.41
CA SER A 142 -2.48 10.64 22.85
C SER A 142 -1.01 10.35 23.17
N ILE A 143 -0.71 9.91 24.39
CA ILE A 143 0.64 9.47 24.80
C ILE A 143 1.06 8.24 24.00
N LEU A 144 0.18 7.25 23.86
CA LEU A 144 0.44 6.06 23.07
C LEU A 144 0.70 6.39 21.59
N LEU A 145 -0.06 7.30 21.01
CA LEU A 145 0.14 7.76 19.65
C LEU A 145 1.49 8.48 19.49
N ALA A 146 1.86 9.35 20.43
CA ALA A 146 3.15 10.02 20.42
C ALA A 146 4.31 9.00 20.52
N ALA A 147 4.19 8.00 21.40
CA ALA A 147 5.16 6.92 21.53
C ALA A 147 5.25 6.06 20.26
N ALA A 148 4.13 5.74 19.63
CA ALA A 148 4.08 5.01 18.36
C ALA A 148 4.73 5.81 17.22
N MET A 149 4.47 7.12 17.15
CA MET A 149 5.10 8.01 16.16
C MET A 149 6.62 8.12 16.38
N LEU A 150 7.07 8.18 17.63
CA LEU A 150 8.49 8.14 17.95
C LEU A 150 9.11 6.80 17.55
N LEU A 151 8.46 5.68 17.88
CA LEU A 151 8.90 4.34 17.50
C LEU A 151 9.01 4.21 15.98
N LEU A 152 8.00 4.66 15.22
CA LEU A 152 8.04 4.68 13.75
C LEU A 152 9.21 5.50 13.23
N LYS A 153 9.43 6.70 13.75
CA LYS A 153 10.60 7.51 13.39
C LYS A 153 11.92 6.79 13.67
N LEU A 154 12.00 6.01 14.74
CA LEU A 154 13.20 5.23 15.10
C LEU A 154 13.40 4.03 14.16
N VAL A 155 12.37 3.21 13.93
CA VAL A 155 12.47 2.01 13.07
C VAL A 155 12.49 2.34 11.58
N GLN A 156 12.11 3.55 11.19
CA GLN A 156 12.21 4.01 9.81
C GLN A 156 13.49 4.83 9.55
N ARG A 157 14.40 4.93 10.52
CA ARG A 157 15.70 5.59 10.32
C ARG A 157 16.49 4.92 9.19
N GLY A 158 17.06 5.75 8.31
CA GLY A 158 18.03 5.31 7.31
C GLY A 158 17.47 4.53 6.12
N SER A 159 16.15 4.34 6.00
CA SER A 159 15.58 3.83 4.75
C SER A 159 15.43 4.98 3.75
N TYR A 160 16.03 4.86 2.57
CA TYR A 160 15.80 5.82 1.49
C TYR A 160 14.50 5.48 0.76
N GLY A 161 13.52 6.39 0.87
CA GLY A 161 12.27 6.31 0.14
C GLY A 161 11.03 6.02 0.98
N ASP A 162 10.25 7.08 1.18
CA ASP A 162 9.01 7.12 1.97
C ASP A 162 8.02 6.00 1.63
N LYS A 163 7.99 5.58 0.36
CA LYS A 163 7.07 4.54 -0.10
C LYS A 163 7.37 3.15 0.47
N ARG A 164 8.65 2.78 0.65
CA ARG A 164 9.02 1.46 1.22
C ARG A 164 8.75 1.40 2.73
N LYS A 165 9.05 2.52 3.43
CA LYS A 165 8.70 2.74 4.85
C LYS A 165 7.20 2.58 5.07
N ALA A 166 6.40 3.27 4.26
CA ALA A 166 4.95 3.20 4.32
C ALA A 166 4.44 1.79 3.99
N ALA A 167 4.97 1.13 2.96
CA ALA A 167 4.53 -0.22 2.56
C ALA A 167 4.66 -1.26 3.69
N SER A 168 5.79 -1.29 4.42
CA SER A 168 5.97 -2.25 5.53
C SER A 168 4.97 -2.02 6.66
N LEU A 169 4.73 -0.76 7.02
CA LEU A 169 3.72 -0.39 8.01
C LEU A 169 2.31 -0.78 7.55
N MET A 170 1.94 -0.43 6.32
CA MET A 170 0.61 -0.69 5.75
C MET A 170 0.34 -2.19 5.62
N PHE A 171 1.34 -2.98 5.24
CA PHE A 171 1.25 -4.44 5.25
C PHE A 171 1.06 -4.99 6.67
N GLY A 172 1.80 -4.45 7.64
CA GLY A 172 1.63 -4.78 9.06
C GLY A 172 0.22 -4.49 9.56
N VAL A 173 -0.34 -3.33 9.22
CA VAL A 173 -1.72 -2.94 9.55
C VAL A 173 -2.72 -3.94 8.95
N ASN A 174 -2.54 -4.30 7.67
CA ASN A 174 -3.42 -5.26 7.00
C ASN A 174 -3.41 -6.64 7.69
N VAL A 175 -2.23 -7.23 7.88
CA VAL A 175 -2.11 -8.58 8.48
C VAL A 175 -2.59 -8.57 9.93
N ALA A 176 -2.22 -7.56 10.73
CA ALA A 176 -2.68 -7.44 12.11
C ALA A 176 -4.22 -7.33 12.18
N SER A 177 -4.83 -6.52 11.31
CA SER A 177 -6.29 -6.37 11.24
C SER A 177 -6.99 -7.70 10.96
N ILE A 178 -6.46 -8.50 10.02
CA ILE A 178 -7.01 -9.83 9.71
C ILE A 178 -6.86 -10.78 10.90
N VAL A 179 -5.72 -10.75 11.59
CA VAL A 179 -5.52 -11.59 12.78
C VAL A 179 -6.49 -11.20 13.90
N TYR A 180 -6.74 -9.90 14.10
CA TYR A 180 -7.73 -9.45 15.07
C TYR A 180 -9.14 -9.91 14.70
N LEU A 181 -9.56 -9.69 13.45
CA LEU A 181 -10.85 -10.16 12.91
C LEU A 181 -11.06 -11.66 13.18
N VAL A 182 -10.11 -12.50 12.78
CA VAL A 182 -10.18 -13.96 12.98
C VAL A 182 -10.16 -14.31 14.47
N GLY A 183 -9.39 -13.59 15.29
CA GLY A 183 -9.23 -13.85 16.72
C GLY A 183 -10.38 -13.33 17.59
N SER A 184 -11.13 -12.32 17.15
CA SER A 184 -12.29 -11.78 17.87
C SER A 184 -13.56 -12.58 17.61
N PHE A 185 -13.72 -13.13 16.41
CA PHE A 185 -14.93 -13.86 16.01
C PHE A 185 -15.41 -14.93 17.02
N PRO A 186 -14.55 -15.80 17.60
CA PRO A 186 -15.00 -16.81 18.56
C PRO A 186 -15.71 -16.26 19.81
N ARG A 187 -15.46 -14.98 20.17
CA ARG A 187 -16.12 -14.33 21.31
C ARG A 187 -17.59 -14.00 21.02
N PHE A 188 -17.94 -13.82 19.76
CA PHE A 188 -19.27 -13.38 19.33
C PHE A 188 -20.10 -14.51 18.68
N CYS A 189 -19.45 -15.61 18.29
CA CYS A 189 -20.09 -16.70 17.55
C CYS A 189 -21.08 -17.54 18.37
N GLY A 190 -21.09 -17.43 19.71
CA GLY A 190 -21.96 -18.22 20.59
C GLY A 190 -23.47 -18.04 20.33
N TYR A 191 -23.85 -16.92 19.70
CA TYR A 191 -25.23 -16.62 19.31
C TYR A 191 -25.50 -16.81 17.81
N CYS A 192 -24.63 -17.55 17.11
CA CYS A 192 -24.74 -17.85 15.69
C CYS A 192 -25.00 -19.34 15.47
N SER A 193 -25.65 -19.69 14.35
CA SER A 193 -25.84 -21.09 13.96
C SER A 193 -24.52 -21.72 13.50
N THR A 194 -24.42 -23.05 13.59
CA THR A 194 -23.25 -23.80 13.11
C THR A 194 -22.94 -23.52 11.64
N THR A 195 -23.97 -23.42 10.79
CA THR A 195 -23.81 -23.05 9.37
C THR A 195 -23.20 -21.67 9.20
N PHE A 196 -23.63 -20.69 10.02
CA PHE A 196 -23.07 -19.34 9.97
C PHE A 196 -21.58 -19.36 10.34
N CYS A 197 -21.22 -20.04 11.43
CA CYS A 197 -19.83 -20.16 11.86
C CYS A 197 -18.95 -20.88 10.81
N ALA A 198 -19.50 -21.90 10.13
CA ALA A 198 -18.80 -22.59 9.05
C ALA A 198 -18.54 -21.67 7.85
N ILE A 199 -19.53 -20.87 7.43
CA ILE A 199 -19.37 -19.89 6.36
C ILE A 199 -18.31 -18.85 6.73
N THR A 200 -18.33 -18.33 7.95
CA THR A 200 -17.31 -17.37 8.42
C THR A 200 -15.91 -18.00 8.46
N ALA A 201 -15.77 -19.24 8.93
CA ALA A 201 -14.48 -19.93 8.92
C ALA A 201 -13.93 -20.11 7.50
N VAL A 202 -14.79 -20.43 6.53
CA VAL A 202 -14.41 -20.51 5.11
C VAL A 202 -14.00 -19.13 4.59
N SER A 203 -14.75 -18.06 4.88
CA SER A 203 -14.39 -16.71 4.43
C SER A 203 -13.06 -16.23 5.02
N CYS A 204 -12.82 -16.48 6.31
CA CYS A 204 -11.57 -16.20 7.02
C CYS A 204 -10.39 -17.05 6.52
N THR A 205 -10.64 -18.26 6.01
CA THR A 205 -9.60 -19.04 5.35
C THR A 205 -9.29 -18.47 3.96
N MET A 206 -10.33 -18.09 3.21
CA MET A 206 -10.20 -17.53 1.87
C MET A 206 -9.45 -16.19 1.87
N ILE A 207 -9.67 -15.31 2.85
CA ILE A 207 -8.91 -14.05 2.98
C ILE A 207 -7.41 -14.32 3.16
N GLY A 208 -7.02 -15.30 3.98
CA GLY A 208 -5.63 -15.68 4.16
C GLY A 208 -5.00 -16.27 2.90
N VAL A 209 -5.69 -17.20 2.23
CA VAL A 209 -5.21 -17.85 0.99
C VAL A 209 -5.04 -16.82 -0.13
N THR A 210 -6.03 -15.95 -0.32
CA THR A 210 -6.01 -14.93 -1.38
C THR A 210 -5.01 -13.82 -1.09
N LEU A 211 -4.82 -13.42 0.17
CA LEU A 211 -3.74 -12.50 0.58
C LEU A 211 -2.38 -13.11 0.27
N PHE A 212 -2.13 -14.36 0.71
CA PHE A 212 -0.88 -15.04 0.46
C PHE A 212 -0.59 -15.14 -1.03
N LYS A 213 -1.58 -15.58 -1.82
CA LYS A 213 -1.45 -15.67 -3.28
C LYS A 213 -1.15 -14.30 -3.89
N THR A 214 -1.83 -13.24 -3.47
CA THR A 214 -1.61 -11.89 -3.99
C THR A 214 -0.22 -11.35 -3.66
N ALA A 215 0.23 -11.56 -2.43
CA ALA A 215 1.52 -11.06 -1.95
C ALA A 215 2.72 -11.83 -2.54
N THR A 216 2.57 -13.12 -2.84
CA THR A 216 3.70 -13.98 -3.26
C THR A 216 3.72 -14.34 -4.75
N SER A 217 2.59 -14.22 -5.45
CA SER A 217 2.54 -14.57 -6.88
C SER A 217 3.29 -13.54 -7.72
N ASP A 218 3.92 -14.02 -8.80
CA ASP A 218 4.40 -13.18 -9.89
C ASP A 218 3.23 -12.31 -10.41
N PRO A 219 3.34 -10.97 -10.37
CA PRO A 219 2.32 -10.06 -10.88
C PRO A 219 2.19 -10.08 -12.42
N GLY A 220 3.14 -10.70 -13.11
CA GLY A 220 3.26 -10.67 -14.57
C GLY A 220 4.50 -9.89 -14.99
N GLU A 221 5.63 -10.13 -14.33
CA GLU A 221 6.90 -9.51 -14.68
C GLU A 221 7.32 -9.85 -16.11
N VAL A 222 7.82 -8.84 -16.81
CA VAL A 222 8.35 -8.95 -18.16
C VAL A 222 9.86 -9.08 -18.05
N PHE A 223 10.35 -10.28 -18.35
CA PHE A 223 11.78 -10.58 -18.40
C PHE A 223 12.33 -10.34 -19.81
N THR A 224 13.54 -9.80 -19.88
CA THR A 224 14.34 -9.77 -21.10
C THR A 224 15.78 -10.17 -20.81
N SER A 225 16.35 -10.96 -21.72
CA SER A 225 17.75 -11.37 -21.68
C SER A 225 18.68 -10.17 -21.91
N TYR A 226 19.95 -10.31 -21.50
CA TYR A 226 20.96 -9.27 -21.74
C TYR A 226 21.14 -8.98 -23.24
N ASP A 227 21.17 -10.02 -24.07
CA ASP A 227 21.32 -9.90 -25.52
C ASP A 227 20.14 -9.16 -26.16
N GLU A 228 18.91 -9.45 -25.72
CA GLU A 228 17.73 -8.70 -26.17
C GLU A 228 17.78 -7.24 -25.72
N LYS A 229 18.26 -6.95 -24.50
CA LYS A 229 18.45 -5.55 -24.05
C LYS A 229 19.43 -4.82 -24.95
N LEU A 230 20.56 -5.44 -25.28
CA LEU A 230 21.56 -4.87 -26.18
C LEU A 230 21.00 -4.67 -27.60
N HIS A 231 20.26 -5.64 -28.11
CA HIS A 231 19.58 -5.54 -29.40
C HIS A 231 18.57 -4.39 -29.42
N ASN A 232 17.74 -4.27 -28.37
CA ASN A 232 16.76 -3.19 -28.25
C ASN A 232 17.43 -1.81 -28.19
N ILE A 233 18.59 -1.69 -27.51
CA ILE A 233 19.38 -0.45 -27.49
C ILE A 233 19.89 -0.11 -28.90
N ARG A 234 20.47 -1.07 -29.62
CA ARG A 234 20.94 -0.84 -31.00
C ARG A 234 19.80 -0.40 -31.90
N TYR A 235 18.69 -1.15 -31.88
CA TYR A 235 17.49 -0.81 -32.63
C TYR A 235 17.00 0.60 -32.32
N LEU A 236 16.97 0.99 -31.03
CA LEU A 236 16.58 2.34 -30.59
C LEU A 236 17.45 3.44 -31.20
N VAL A 237 18.77 3.24 -31.15
CA VAL A 237 19.74 4.21 -31.66
C VAL A 237 19.67 4.31 -33.19
N GLU A 238 19.57 3.17 -33.87
CA GLU A 238 19.58 3.09 -35.33
C GLU A 238 18.27 3.59 -35.96
N SER A 239 17.13 3.30 -35.34
CA SER A 239 15.82 3.59 -35.93
C SER A 239 15.44 5.08 -35.92
N LYS A 240 16.20 5.95 -35.22
CA LYS A 240 15.94 7.41 -35.06
C LYS A 240 14.48 7.74 -34.68
N LEU A 241 13.73 6.77 -34.17
CA LEU A 241 12.30 6.89 -33.91
C LEU A 241 12.08 7.78 -32.68
N PRO A 242 11.32 8.88 -32.80
CA PRO A 242 10.96 9.68 -31.66
C PRO A 242 9.81 8.97 -30.92
N SER A 243 10.12 8.00 -30.07
CA SER A 243 9.22 7.68 -28.96
C SER A 243 9.85 6.79 -27.90
N ALA A 244 10.34 7.45 -26.86
CA ALA A 244 10.49 6.91 -25.51
C ALA A 244 9.19 6.33 -24.91
N THR A 245 8.06 6.33 -25.63
CA THR A 245 6.75 5.87 -25.11
C THR A 245 6.57 4.35 -25.14
N LYS A 246 7.19 3.63 -26.09
CA LYS A 246 7.02 2.16 -26.24
C LYS A 246 8.12 1.33 -25.59
N LEU A 247 9.22 1.93 -25.14
CA LEU A 247 10.34 1.23 -24.49
C LEU A 247 10.47 1.66 -23.03
N CYS A 248 10.80 0.70 -22.16
CA CYS A 248 11.18 1.02 -20.79
C CYS A 248 12.68 1.31 -20.77
N LEU A 249 13.06 2.51 -20.39
CA LEU A 249 14.48 2.91 -20.32
C LEU A 249 15.19 2.33 -19.10
N THR A 250 14.45 1.94 -18.05
CA THR A 250 15.01 1.23 -16.90
C THR A 250 15.29 -0.23 -17.21
N CYS A 251 14.30 -0.95 -17.77
CA CYS A 251 14.39 -2.39 -18.04
C CYS A 251 14.99 -2.71 -19.42
N LEU A 252 15.13 -1.70 -20.29
CA LEU A 252 15.72 -1.78 -21.63
C LEU A 252 15.01 -2.78 -22.57
N HIS A 253 13.68 -2.78 -22.53
CA HIS A 253 12.87 -3.56 -23.46
C HIS A 253 11.61 -2.85 -23.90
N LYS A 254 11.02 -3.34 -24.99
CA LYS A 254 9.71 -2.89 -25.48
C LYS A 254 8.67 -3.22 -24.41
N ARG A 255 7.91 -2.22 -23.98
CA ARG A 255 6.81 -2.42 -23.02
C ARG A 255 5.68 -3.15 -23.74
N PRO A 256 5.15 -4.25 -23.19
CA PRO A 256 3.94 -4.83 -23.73
C PRO A 256 2.78 -3.84 -23.60
N LEU A 257 1.73 -4.05 -24.38
CA LEU A 257 0.49 -3.32 -24.36
C LEU A 257 -0.08 -3.33 -22.93
N ARG A 258 -0.43 -2.15 -22.42
CA ARG A 258 -0.87 -1.93 -21.01
C ARG A 258 0.20 -2.22 -19.95
N GLY A 259 1.43 -2.56 -20.34
CA GLY A 259 2.54 -2.77 -19.43
C GLY A 259 3.18 -1.45 -18.96
N LYS A 260 3.56 -1.38 -17.69
CA LYS A 260 4.24 -0.21 -17.11
C LYS A 260 5.40 -0.66 -16.21
N HIS A 261 6.40 0.21 -16.04
CA HIS A 261 7.48 -0.02 -15.08
C HIS A 261 7.00 0.35 -13.67
N CYS A 262 7.09 -0.61 -12.74
CA CYS A 262 6.88 -0.36 -11.32
C CYS A 262 8.24 -0.07 -10.69
N ALA A 263 8.42 1.15 -10.17
CA ALA A 263 9.69 1.54 -9.54
C ALA A 263 9.91 0.80 -8.22
N GLU A 264 8.83 0.37 -7.57
CA GLU A 264 8.84 -0.32 -6.29
C GLU A 264 9.34 -1.76 -6.41
N THR A 265 8.91 -2.50 -7.44
CA THR A 265 9.45 -3.84 -7.77
C THR A 265 10.68 -3.77 -8.69
N ASN A 266 10.96 -2.60 -9.27
CA ASN A 266 12.00 -2.37 -10.27
C ASN A 266 11.86 -3.25 -11.53
N SER A 267 10.62 -3.60 -11.87
CA SER A 267 10.28 -4.51 -12.97
C SER A 267 9.18 -3.90 -13.83
N CYS A 268 9.18 -4.22 -15.13
CA CYS A 268 8.02 -3.98 -15.97
C CYS A 268 6.95 -5.05 -15.71
N ILE A 269 5.74 -4.61 -15.41
CA ILE A 269 4.60 -5.48 -15.10
C ILE A 269 3.63 -5.42 -16.28
N ALA A 270 3.25 -6.59 -16.82
CA ALA A 270 2.22 -6.71 -17.84
C ALA A 270 0.84 -6.40 -17.27
N LYS A 271 0.00 -5.68 -18.04
CA LYS A 271 -1.33 -5.20 -17.62
C LYS A 271 -1.27 -4.59 -16.20
N PHE A 272 -0.37 -3.63 -16.02
CA PHE A 272 -0.10 -3.04 -14.71
C PHE A 272 -1.32 -2.28 -14.20
N ASP A 273 -1.77 -2.63 -12.99
CA ASP A 273 -2.86 -1.94 -12.31
C ASP A 273 -2.33 -0.88 -11.34
N HIS A 274 -1.63 -1.33 -10.29
CA HIS A 274 -0.97 -0.46 -9.31
C HIS A 274 0.06 -1.25 -8.50
N TYR A 275 0.87 -0.55 -7.71
CA TYR A 275 1.62 -1.17 -6.61
C TYR A 275 0.80 -1.03 -5.32
N CYS A 276 0.51 -2.14 -4.64
CA CYS A 276 -0.31 -2.13 -3.44
C CYS A 276 0.57 -2.26 -2.18
N PRO A 277 0.71 -1.20 -1.37
CA PRO A 277 1.50 -1.27 -0.14
C PRO A 277 0.90 -2.22 0.91
N PHE A 278 -0.42 -2.47 0.87
CA PHE A 278 -1.11 -3.40 1.79
C PHE A 278 -0.87 -4.88 1.47
N VAL A 279 -0.20 -5.21 0.36
CA VAL A 279 0.24 -6.58 0.04
C VAL A 279 1.73 -6.63 -0.35
N VAL A 280 2.43 -5.49 -0.35
CA VAL A 280 3.85 -5.31 -0.72
C VAL A 280 4.19 -5.93 -2.09
N ASN A 281 3.25 -5.89 -3.03
CA ASN A 281 3.42 -6.43 -4.37
C ASN A 281 2.76 -5.54 -5.43
N ALA A 282 3.24 -5.63 -6.66
CA ALA A 282 2.53 -5.06 -7.80
C ALA A 282 1.28 -5.89 -8.10
N ILE A 283 0.22 -5.25 -8.56
CA ILE A 283 -1.00 -5.89 -9.05
C ILE A 283 -0.98 -5.78 -10.58
N GLY A 284 -1.00 -6.94 -11.25
CA GLY A 284 -0.86 -7.03 -12.70
C GLY A 284 -1.51 -8.29 -13.29
N ALA A 285 -1.18 -8.60 -14.54
CA ALA A 285 -1.84 -9.64 -15.33
C ALA A 285 -2.03 -10.99 -14.63
N ARG A 286 -1.10 -11.43 -13.77
CA ARG A 286 -1.08 -12.79 -13.20
C ARG A 286 -1.60 -12.91 -11.76
N ASN A 287 -1.76 -11.81 -11.03
CA ASN A 287 -2.25 -11.83 -9.65
C ASN A 287 -3.49 -10.93 -9.41
N HIS A 288 -3.97 -10.17 -10.40
CA HIS A 288 -5.12 -9.28 -10.24
C HIS A 288 -6.40 -10.01 -9.77
N ALA A 289 -6.66 -11.22 -10.28
CA ALA A 289 -7.81 -12.02 -9.83
C ALA A 289 -7.69 -12.45 -8.36
N ALA A 290 -6.48 -12.77 -7.89
CA ALA A 290 -6.24 -13.09 -6.48
C ALA A 290 -6.47 -11.86 -5.58
N PHE A 291 -6.04 -10.68 -6.04
CA PHE A 291 -6.28 -9.41 -5.35
C PHE A 291 -7.77 -9.10 -5.24
N LEU A 292 -8.55 -9.30 -6.32
CA LEU A 292 -10.00 -9.11 -6.27
C LEU A 292 -10.67 -10.13 -5.33
N GLY A 293 -10.22 -11.38 -5.32
CA GLY A 293 -10.67 -12.40 -4.37
C GLY A 293 -10.34 -12.05 -2.91
N PHE A 294 -9.19 -11.41 -2.67
CA PHE A 294 -8.82 -10.88 -1.36
C PHE A 294 -9.77 -9.77 -0.91
N LEU A 295 -10.07 -8.79 -1.76
CA LEU A 295 -11.03 -7.72 -1.42
C LEU A 295 -12.43 -8.29 -1.13
N PHE A 296 -12.90 -9.24 -1.95
CA PHE A 296 -14.20 -9.88 -1.76
C PHE A 296 -14.28 -10.65 -0.43
N SER A 297 -13.28 -11.50 -0.15
CA SER A 297 -13.23 -12.29 1.09
C SER A 297 -13.05 -11.42 2.33
N ALA A 298 -12.35 -10.29 2.23
CA ALA A 298 -12.27 -9.29 3.30
C ALA A 298 -13.62 -8.65 3.61
N VAL A 299 -14.33 -8.12 2.60
CA VAL A 299 -15.67 -7.54 2.78
C VAL A 299 -16.64 -8.57 3.36
N LEU A 300 -16.61 -9.81 2.86
CA LEU A 300 -17.47 -10.88 3.35
C LEU A 300 -17.18 -11.23 4.81
N SER A 301 -15.91 -11.39 5.18
CA SER A 301 -15.52 -11.75 6.55
C SER A 301 -15.87 -10.63 7.54
N ILE A 302 -15.61 -9.37 7.20
CA ILE A 302 -15.97 -8.21 8.05
C ILE A 302 -17.49 -8.11 8.20
N SER A 303 -18.26 -8.32 7.12
CA SER A 303 -19.73 -8.32 7.18
C SER A 303 -20.26 -9.41 8.11
N LEU A 304 -19.70 -10.62 8.04
CA LEU A 304 -20.10 -11.73 8.91
C LEU A 304 -19.74 -11.47 10.37
N GLU A 305 -18.59 -10.86 10.65
CA GLU A 305 -18.23 -10.48 12.01
C GLU A 305 -19.17 -9.38 12.55
N LEU A 306 -19.48 -8.34 11.78
CA LEU A 306 -20.46 -7.32 12.16
C LEU A 306 -21.82 -7.92 12.50
N ILE A 307 -22.29 -8.91 11.73
CA ILE A 307 -23.53 -9.64 12.02
C ILE A 307 -23.41 -10.44 13.33
N ALA A 308 -22.28 -11.09 13.59
CA ALA A 308 -22.04 -11.82 14.83
C ALA A 308 -22.00 -10.88 16.04
N CYS A 309 -21.26 -9.77 15.95
CA CYS A 309 -21.20 -8.69 16.93
C CYS A 309 -22.60 -8.14 17.24
N TRP A 310 -23.42 -7.89 16.21
CA TRP A 310 -24.79 -7.43 16.38
C TRP A 310 -25.68 -8.45 17.10
N ARG A 311 -25.60 -9.74 16.73
CA ARG A 311 -26.33 -10.82 17.41
C ARG A 311 -25.91 -10.96 18.87
N PHE A 312 -24.60 -10.91 19.13
CA PHE A 312 -24.06 -10.93 20.47
C PHE A 312 -24.58 -9.74 21.30
N ALA A 313 -24.51 -8.52 20.76
CA ALA A 313 -25.00 -7.31 21.42
C ALA A 313 -26.47 -7.44 21.84
N ARG A 314 -27.32 -7.91 20.92
CA ARG A 314 -28.76 -8.10 21.17
C ARG A 314 -29.08 -9.17 22.20
N ALA A 315 -28.17 -10.12 22.42
CA ALA A 315 -28.35 -11.18 23.40
C ALA A 315 -27.88 -10.78 24.81
N GLN A 316 -27.18 -9.65 24.97
CA GLN A 316 -26.67 -9.20 26.28
C GLN A 316 -27.78 -8.54 27.10
N PRO A 317 -28.23 -9.13 28.23
CA PRO A 317 -29.31 -8.57 29.02
C PRO A 317 -28.96 -7.22 29.62
N LYS A 318 -27.69 -7.01 30.01
CA LYS A 318 -27.21 -5.73 30.54
C LYS A 318 -27.30 -4.62 29.50
N LEU A 319 -27.01 -4.91 28.24
CA LEU A 319 -27.08 -3.93 27.15
C LEU A 319 -28.53 -3.62 26.77
N VAL A 320 -29.39 -4.65 26.75
CA VAL A 320 -30.81 -4.53 26.40
C VAL A 320 -31.63 -3.86 27.51
N ALA A 321 -31.39 -4.23 28.77
CA ALA A 321 -32.07 -3.65 29.93
C ALA A 321 -31.69 -2.18 30.13
N ASP A 322 -30.44 -1.81 29.86
CA ASP A 322 -29.99 -0.43 30.10
C ASP A 322 -30.44 0.55 29.01
N PHE A 323 -30.58 0.08 27.76
CA PHE A 323 -31.27 0.80 26.69
C PHE A 323 -32.72 1.18 27.08
N THR A 324 -33.36 0.39 27.95
CA THR A 324 -34.70 0.66 28.47
C THR A 324 -34.74 1.44 29.79
N VAL A 325 -33.73 1.31 30.66
CA VAL A 325 -33.74 1.86 32.04
C VAL A 325 -32.83 3.09 32.23
N HIS A 326 -31.57 3.09 31.79
CA HIS A 326 -30.69 4.27 31.93
C HIS A 326 -31.01 5.40 30.93
N TRP A 327 -31.74 5.11 29.86
CA TRP A 327 -32.36 6.15 29.01
C TRP A 327 -33.17 7.15 29.84
N GLN A 328 -33.88 6.67 30.86
CA GLN A 328 -34.67 7.52 31.74
C GLN A 328 -33.81 8.35 32.72
N TYR A 329 -32.61 7.86 33.08
CA TYR A 329 -31.73 8.49 34.08
C TYR A 329 -30.75 9.52 33.48
N TRP A 330 -30.17 9.24 32.30
CA TRP A 330 -29.15 10.12 31.69
C TRP A 330 -29.74 11.36 31.00
N LYS A 331 -30.99 11.25 30.53
CA LYS A 331 -31.77 12.40 30.03
C LYS A 331 -32.00 13.48 31.10
N TRP A 332 -31.88 13.13 32.38
CA TRP A 332 -32.15 14.04 33.50
C TRP A 332 -30.93 14.84 33.96
N ASN A 333 -29.68 14.45 33.64
CA ASN A 333 -28.52 15.08 34.30
C ASN A 333 -27.33 15.53 33.44
N THR A 334 -27.05 15.03 32.22
CA THR A 334 -25.76 15.37 31.57
C THR A 334 -25.71 15.19 30.05
N SER A 335 -26.52 15.88 29.25
CA SER A 335 -26.16 16.06 27.84
C SER A 335 -25.47 17.42 27.66
N LEU A 336 -24.24 17.40 27.14
CA LEU A 336 -23.54 18.59 26.62
C LEU A 336 -24.43 19.37 25.64
N TRP A 337 -25.36 18.66 24.99
CA TRP A 337 -26.34 19.24 24.12
C TRP A 337 -27.38 20.09 24.88
N ALA A 338 -27.93 19.64 26.02
CA ALA A 338 -28.82 20.48 26.84
C ALA A 338 -28.11 21.73 27.39
N PHE A 339 -26.81 21.64 27.67
CA PHE A 339 -25.99 22.79 28.06
C PHE A 339 -25.74 23.77 26.90
N LEU A 340 -25.53 23.28 25.68
CA LEU A 340 -25.23 24.10 24.50
C LEU A 340 -26.47 24.60 23.74
N SER A 341 -27.59 23.88 23.77
CA SER A 341 -28.84 24.26 23.09
C SER A 341 -29.72 25.19 23.93
N GLY A 342 -29.53 25.21 25.25
CA GLY A 342 -30.42 25.93 26.17
C GLY A 342 -31.86 25.39 26.19
N GLU A 343 -32.13 24.26 25.55
CA GLU A 343 -33.47 23.68 25.46
C GLU A 343 -33.69 22.62 26.55
N ASN A 344 -34.73 22.81 27.36
CA ASN A 344 -35.25 21.79 28.26
C ASN A 344 -35.94 20.69 27.45
N VAL A 345 -35.26 19.59 27.15
CA VAL A 345 -35.77 18.52 26.29
C VAL A 345 -36.77 17.62 27.04
N ALA A 346 -38.00 18.09 27.19
CA ALA A 346 -39.15 17.35 27.73
C ALA A 346 -39.81 16.37 26.72
N ALA A 347 -39.18 16.04 25.59
CA ALA A 347 -39.76 15.14 24.59
C ALA A 347 -39.30 13.69 24.80
N VAL A 348 -40.20 12.78 25.20
CA VAL A 348 -39.97 11.32 25.26
C VAL A 348 -39.74 10.80 23.84
N GLY A 349 -38.49 10.83 23.38
CA GLY A 349 -38.07 10.18 22.14
C GLY A 349 -37.79 8.70 22.39
N THR A 350 -38.00 7.86 21.37
CA THR A 350 -37.44 6.51 21.33
C THR A 350 -35.91 6.63 21.29
N PRO A 351 -35.15 5.82 22.05
CA PRO A 351 -33.71 5.94 22.08
C PRO A 351 -33.14 5.70 20.67
N GLY A 352 -32.17 6.54 20.29
CA GLY A 352 -31.59 6.57 18.95
C GLY A 352 -30.34 5.71 18.81
N LEU A 353 -29.75 5.75 17.61
CA LEU A 353 -28.51 5.03 17.30
C LEU A 353 -27.33 5.45 18.21
N PHE A 354 -27.21 6.75 18.50
CA PHE A 354 -26.11 7.26 19.34
C PHE A 354 -26.20 6.79 20.80
N ASP A 355 -27.40 6.67 21.34
CA ASP A 355 -27.63 6.14 22.70
C ASP A 355 -27.24 4.66 22.79
N TRP A 356 -27.55 3.90 21.74
CA TRP A 356 -27.11 2.50 21.62
C TRP A 356 -25.59 2.40 21.53
N ILE A 357 -24.94 3.21 20.69
CA ILE A 357 -23.48 3.25 20.55
C ILE A 357 -22.81 3.55 21.90
N TRP A 358 -23.32 4.55 22.62
CA TRP A 358 -22.81 4.92 23.93
C TRP A 358 -22.93 3.78 24.95
N SER A 359 -24.09 3.12 24.97
CA SER A 359 -24.33 1.97 25.84
C SER A 359 -23.35 0.83 25.56
N VAL A 360 -23.12 0.53 24.27
CA VAL A 360 -22.13 -0.49 23.87
C VAL A 360 -20.72 -0.08 24.32
N ALA A 361 -20.33 1.18 24.09
CA ALA A 361 -19.02 1.68 24.49
C ALA A 361 -18.78 1.60 26.02
N HIS A 362 -19.82 1.88 26.82
CA HIS A 362 -19.71 1.89 28.27
C HIS A 362 -19.70 0.48 28.87
N PHE A 363 -20.65 -0.38 28.48
CA PHE A 363 -20.82 -1.70 29.10
C PHE A 363 -20.00 -2.80 28.43
N GLN A 364 -19.67 -2.64 27.15
CA GLN A 364 -18.95 -3.63 26.34
C GLN A 364 -17.89 -2.93 25.48
N PRO A 365 -16.87 -2.28 26.10
CA PRO A 365 -15.87 -1.48 25.38
C PRO A 365 -15.09 -2.28 24.32
N PHE A 366 -14.85 -3.57 24.55
CA PHE A 366 -14.22 -4.44 23.56
C PHE A 366 -15.09 -4.62 22.30
N LEU A 367 -16.38 -4.90 22.47
CA LEU A 367 -17.34 -5.01 21.37
C LEU A 367 -17.43 -3.69 20.59
N PHE A 368 -17.48 -2.55 21.29
CA PHE A 368 -17.44 -1.23 20.66
C PHE A 368 -16.20 -1.05 19.79
N CYS A 369 -15.01 -1.39 20.30
CA CYS A 369 -13.76 -1.27 19.55
C CYS A 369 -13.75 -2.12 18.28
N VAL A 370 -14.20 -3.39 18.38
CA VAL A 370 -14.28 -4.30 17.22
C VAL A 370 -15.28 -3.74 16.19
N MET A 371 -16.51 -3.42 16.61
CA MET A 371 -17.52 -2.89 15.70
C MET A 371 -17.09 -1.57 15.03
N LEU A 372 -16.46 -0.67 15.77
CA LEU A 372 -15.95 0.59 15.22
C LEU A 372 -14.87 0.32 14.17
N LEU A 373 -13.93 -0.57 14.47
CA LEU A 373 -12.87 -0.96 13.54
C LEU A 373 -13.45 -1.59 12.28
N ASP A 374 -14.38 -2.54 12.42
CA ASP A 374 -15.03 -3.23 11.31
C ASP A 374 -15.81 -2.27 10.40
N VAL A 375 -16.56 -1.32 10.98
CA VAL A 375 -17.29 -0.30 10.22
C VAL A 375 -16.34 0.61 9.43
N VAL A 376 -15.24 1.04 10.05
CA VAL A 376 -14.23 1.87 9.37
C VAL A 376 -13.55 1.08 8.25
N GLN A 377 -13.19 -0.19 8.50
CA GLN A 377 -12.52 -1.03 7.52
C GLN A 377 -13.43 -1.39 6.34
N ILE A 378 -14.67 -1.82 6.60
CA ILE A 378 -15.58 -2.25 5.54
C ILE A 378 -15.93 -1.09 4.61
N ALA A 379 -16.06 0.14 5.12
CA ALA A 379 -16.37 1.31 4.30
C ALA A 379 -15.30 1.54 3.22
N TRP A 380 -14.02 1.47 3.58
CA TRP A 380 -12.92 1.66 2.63
C TRP A 380 -12.72 0.46 1.69
N ILE A 381 -12.74 -0.77 2.24
CA ILE A 381 -12.49 -1.97 1.46
C ILE A 381 -13.65 -2.25 0.48
N ALA A 382 -14.90 -2.00 0.88
CA ALA A 382 -16.06 -2.15 -0.01
C ALA A 382 -16.03 -1.13 -1.15
N TYR A 383 -15.61 0.11 -0.89
CA TYR A 383 -15.40 1.11 -1.95
C TYR A 383 -14.35 0.63 -2.96
N MET A 384 -13.21 0.11 -2.49
CA MET A 384 -12.17 -0.43 -3.37
C MET A 384 -12.65 -1.65 -4.14
N LEU A 385 -13.38 -2.56 -3.51
CA LEU A 385 -13.99 -3.70 -4.18
C LEU A 385 -14.93 -3.24 -5.30
N PHE A 386 -15.82 -2.29 -5.01
CA PHE A 386 -16.74 -1.74 -6.01
C PHE A 386 -15.99 -1.12 -7.19
N PHE A 387 -14.96 -0.32 -6.90
CA PHE A 387 -14.12 0.28 -7.93
C PHE A 387 -13.43 -0.77 -8.81
N HIS A 388 -12.82 -1.81 -8.23
CA HIS A 388 -12.16 -2.86 -8.99
C HIS A 388 -13.14 -3.76 -9.75
N VAL A 389 -14.36 -3.98 -9.24
CA VAL A 389 -15.45 -4.66 -9.99
C VAL A 389 -15.84 -3.83 -11.20
N TYR A 390 -15.96 -2.50 -11.07
CA TYR A 390 -16.18 -1.62 -12.21
C TYR A 390 -15.05 -1.71 -13.24
N LEU A 391 -13.79 -1.66 -12.81
CA LEU A 391 -12.63 -1.79 -13.70
C LEU A 391 -12.63 -3.12 -14.46
N MET A 392 -12.92 -4.22 -13.78
CA MET A 392 -13.08 -5.54 -14.39
C MET A 392 -14.17 -5.52 -15.46
N CYS A 393 -15.38 -5.03 -15.12
CA CYS A 393 -16.50 -4.94 -16.05
C CYS A 393 -16.21 -4.05 -17.26
N ALA A 394 -15.41 -2.99 -17.10
CA ALA A 394 -15.02 -2.08 -18.16
C ALA A 394 -13.74 -2.49 -18.92
N ALA A 395 -13.08 -3.59 -18.53
CA ALA A 395 -11.76 -4.02 -19.01
C ALA A 395 -10.65 -2.97 -18.85
N LEU A 396 -10.71 -2.14 -17.81
CA LEU A 396 -9.76 -1.09 -17.49
C LEU A 396 -8.80 -1.50 -16.36
N THR A 397 -7.66 -0.82 -16.24
CA THR A 397 -6.83 -0.84 -15.03
C THR A 397 -6.92 0.48 -14.26
N THR A 398 -6.60 0.47 -12.97
CA THR A 398 -6.49 1.68 -12.14
C THR A 398 -5.50 2.67 -12.76
N ASN A 399 -4.37 2.18 -13.30
CA ASN A 399 -3.38 3.03 -13.95
C ASN A 399 -3.95 3.81 -15.14
N GLU A 400 -4.75 3.15 -15.98
CA GLU A 400 -5.38 3.75 -17.15
C GLU A 400 -6.37 4.83 -16.73
N VAL A 401 -7.23 4.54 -15.75
CA VAL A 401 -8.21 5.51 -15.23
C VAL A 401 -7.54 6.73 -14.62
N VAL A 402 -6.55 6.54 -13.73
CA VAL A 402 -5.87 7.65 -13.04
C VAL A 402 -5.08 8.53 -14.00
N LYS A 403 -4.56 7.96 -15.09
CA LYS A 403 -3.82 8.72 -16.12
C LYS A 403 -4.69 9.26 -17.24
N ASN A 404 -6.01 9.03 -17.20
CA ASN A 404 -6.93 9.33 -18.29
C ASN A 404 -6.48 8.71 -19.64
N GLU A 405 -5.88 7.52 -19.59
CA GLU A 405 -5.50 6.73 -20.76
C GLU A 405 -6.64 5.74 -21.09
N ASN A 406 -6.87 5.43 -22.38
CA ASN A 406 -7.82 4.39 -22.82
C ASN A 406 -9.28 4.60 -22.37
N LEU A 407 -9.75 5.86 -22.38
CA LEU A 407 -11.13 6.21 -22.01
C LEU A 407 -12.20 5.65 -22.98
N ASP A 408 -11.80 5.36 -24.22
CA ASP A 408 -12.61 4.69 -25.25
C ASP A 408 -12.81 3.20 -24.98
N ARG A 409 -12.16 2.64 -23.95
CA ARG A 409 -12.26 1.23 -23.55
C ARG A 409 -11.90 0.29 -24.72
N ALA A 410 -10.80 0.58 -25.42
CA ALA A 410 -10.37 -0.14 -26.62
C ALA A 410 -10.18 -1.65 -26.44
N TYR A 411 -10.03 -2.13 -25.20
CA TYR A 411 -9.86 -3.55 -24.85
C TYR A 411 -11.14 -4.25 -24.38
N SER A 412 -12.26 -3.52 -24.27
CA SER A 412 -13.53 -4.09 -23.80
C SER A 412 -14.16 -4.98 -24.86
N ARG A 413 -14.66 -6.14 -24.43
CA ARG A 413 -15.37 -7.14 -25.24
C ARG A 413 -16.81 -7.35 -24.78
N GLY A 414 -17.35 -6.40 -24.02
CA GLY A 414 -18.62 -6.51 -23.31
C GLY A 414 -18.45 -7.08 -21.91
N VAL A 415 -19.34 -6.69 -20.98
CA VAL A 415 -19.20 -6.93 -19.53
C VAL A 415 -18.94 -8.40 -19.20
N VAL A 416 -19.73 -9.32 -19.77
CA VAL A 416 -19.60 -10.76 -19.50
C VAL A 416 -18.25 -11.30 -19.97
N ASN A 417 -17.83 -10.99 -21.19
CA ASN A 417 -16.54 -11.44 -21.73
C ASN A 417 -15.37 -10.85 -20.95
N ASN A 418 -15.46 -9.59 -20.51
CA ASN A 418 -14.44 -8.96 -19.69
C ASN A 418 -14.26 -9.69 -18.35
N ILE A 419 -15.35 -10.14 -17.72
CA ILE A 419 -15.32 -10.93 -16.49
C ILE A 419 -14.70 -12.30 -16.73
N VAL A 420 -15.12 -13.00 -17.78
CA VAL A 420 -14.59 -14.33 -18.17
C VAL A 420 -13.08 -14.25 -18.42
N ASP A 421 -12.64 -13.25 -19.20
CA ASP A 421 -11.22 -13.01 -19.50
C ASP A 421 -10.42 -12.66 -18.25
N PHE A 422 -10.98 -11.85 -17.36
CA PHE A 422 -10.30 -11.43 -16.13
C PHE A 422 -10.12 -12.57 -15.13
N LEU A 423 -11.15 -13.41 -14.97
CA LEU A 423 -11.13 -14.55 -14.05
C LEU A 423 -10.48 -15.80 -14.64
N GLY A 424 -10.24 -15.82 -15.96
CA GLY A 424 -9.69 -16.99 -16.66
C GLY A 424 -10.65 -18.18 -16.69
N LEU A 425 -11.96 -17.92 -16.79
CA LEU A 425 -12.99 -18.96 -16.80
C LEU A 425 -12.98 -19.76 -18.13
N PRO A 426 -13.33 -21.05 -18.11
CA PRO A 426 -13.35 -21.90 -19.30
C PRO A 426 -14.34 -21.36 -20.35
N GLY A 427 -13.90 -21.33 -21.60
CA GLY A 427 -14.71 -20.87 -22.75
C GLY A 427 -13.98 -19.90 -23.69
N GLN A 428 -12.87 -19.29 -23.26
CA GLN A 428 -12.05 -18.39 -24.09
C GLN A 428 -10.55 -18.62 -23.83
N ARG A 429 -9.71 -18.39 -24.85
CA ARG A 429 -8.25 -18.45 -24.67
C ARG A 429 -7.79 -17.18 -23.94
N PRO A 430 -7.13 -17.28 -22.78
CA PRO A 430 -6.66 -16.12 -22.05
C PRO A 430 -5.61 -15.35 -22.85
N VAL A 431 -5.68 -14.02 -22.77
CA VAL A 431 -4.75 -13.09 -23.42
C VAL A 431 -3.44 -13.04 -22.63
N ASP A 432 -2.31 -13.44 -23.25
CA ASP A 432 -0.99 -13.28 -22.63
C ASP A 432 -0.48 -11.84 -22.81
N TRP A 433 -0.86 -10.98 -21.87
CA TRP A 433 -0.49 -9.57 -21.84
C TRP A 433 1.02 -9.31 -21.76
N ARG A 434 1.87 -10.32 -21.58
CA ARG A 434 3.34 -10.14 -21.59
C ARG A 434 3.91 -10.08 -23.02
N ARG A 435 3.18 -10.60 -24.00
CA ARG A 435 3.68 -10.79 -25.38
C ARG A 435 2.93 -9.99 -26.45
N ILE A 436 1.97 -9.18 -26.04
CA ILE A 436 1.20 -8.31 -26.94
C ILE A 436 1.76 -6.91 -26.83
N TYR A 437 2.04 -6.26 -27.96
CA TYR A 437 2.71 -4.96 -28.00
C TYR A 437 1.91 -3.88 -28.75
N ASN A 438 0.87 -4.26 -29.49
CA ASN A 438 0.01 -3.32 -30.18
C ASN A 438 -1.45 -3.82 -30.25
N LEU A 439 -2.36 -2.93 -30.63
CA LEU A 439 -3.79 -3.21 -30.68
C LEU A 439 -4.17 -4.20 -31.77
N GLU A 440 -3.41 -4.27 -32.87
CA GLU A 440 -3.65 -5.21 -33.97
C GLU A 440 -3.36 -6.65 -33.54
N GLU A 441 -2.22 -6.89 -32.87
CA GLU A 441 -1.86 -8.18 -32.26
C GLU A 441 -2.95 -8.63 -31.27
N PHE A 442 -3.45 -7.71 -30.43
CA PHE A 442 -4.56 -7.99 -29.52
C PHE A 442 -5.82 -8.41 -30.29
N LYS A 443 -6.25 -7.62 -31.27
CA LYS A 443 -7.46 -7.90 -32.07
C LYS A 443 -7.33 -9.25 -32.79
N ASN A 444 -6.19 -9.54 -33.41
CA ASN A 444 -5.93 -10.79 -34.10
C ASN A 444 -6.01 -12.01 -33.16
N GLN A 445 -5.44 -11.89 -31.96
CA GLN A 445 -5.51 -12.97 -30.97
C GLN A 445 -6.95 -13.24 -30.51
N ILE A 446 -7.74 -12.18 -30.31
CA ILE A 446 -9.15 -12.31 -29.94
C ILE A 446 -9.93 -12.99 -31.07
N THR A 447 -9.76 -12.57 -32.33
CA THR A 447 -10.43 -13.18 -33.48
C THR A 447 -10.13 -14.68 -33.60
N LEU A 448 -8.88 -15.08 -33.37
CA LEU A 448 -8.45 -16.49 -33.35
C LEU A 448 -9.07 -17.28 -32.18
N SER A 449 -9.29 -16.63 -31.04
CA SER A 449 -9.90 -17.24 -29.85
C SER A 449 -11.42 -17.40 -29.95
N SER A 450 -12.09 -16.57 -30.77
CA SER A 450 -13.54 -16.61 -31.01
C SER A 450 -13.97 -17.55 -32.14
N GLY A 451 -13.03 -18.21 -32.83
CA GLY A 451 -13.34 -19.23 -33.83
C GLY A 451 -13.92 -20.49 -33.20
N PRO A 452 -14.80 -21.25 -33.89
CA PRO A 452 -15.29 -22.52 -33.38
C PRO A 452 -14.11 -23.43 -33.08
N MET A 453 -14.13 -24.06 -31.91
CA MET A 453 -13.18 -25.09 -31.50
C MET A 453 -13.16 -26.14 -32.62
N ARG A 454 -12.10 -26.18 -33.44
CA ARG A 454 -11.93 -27.25 -34.43
C ARG A 454 -11.91 -28.55 -33.65
N LYS A 455 -12.98 -29.34 -33.79
CA LYS A 455 -13.07 -30.72 -33.32
C LYS A 455 -12.22 -31.58 -34.26
N ASP A 456 -10.91 -31.42 -34.23
CA ASP A 456 -9.99 -32.26 -35.00
C ASP A 456 -9.00 -32.93 -34.04
N LEU A 457 -9.44 -34.11 -33.56
CA LEU A 457 -8.74 -35.38 -33.28
C LEU A 457 -9.23 -36.05 -31.99
#